data_AF-A0A8B6CTS9-F1
#
_entry.id   AF-A0A8B6CTS9-F1
#
_cell.length_a   1.000
_cell.length_b   1.000
_cell.length_c   1.000
_cell.angle_alpha   90.00
_cell.angle_beta   90.00
_cell.angle_gamma   90.00
#
_symmetry.space_group_name_H-M   'P 1'
#
loop_
_entity.id
_entity.type
_entity.pdbx_description
1 polymer ?
#
loop_
_entity_poly.entity_id
_entity_poly.type
_entity_poly.pdbx_seq_one_letter_code
_entity_poly.pdbx_strand_id
1 'polypeptide(L)'
;ASMLCIIMEANVEKVKCADCIECVGEGTLGFPLGIDDIPVVEEEDLLSDDHLAKKLKEIGLSEVAQKFKEHNISGAVLDMITEEQLTTMGIDKIGDRLEVLKFIRGISEEHKRKVFNDPVHGHTEIHPLCVKIIDTPQFQRLRYLKQLGACYFVYPGAGHNRFEHCIGVCHLAGQLARTLKKRQPELDITNKDVLCVEIAGLCHDLGHGPFSHLFDGKFIPTVRPELKWKHEDASVKMFDYLIEENELRKEFERFGLTEQDITFVKEQIAGPVKKNKNEWPYQGREEKKGFLYEEPVAYKPKKII
;
A
#
# COMPACT_ATOMS: atom_id res chain seq x y z
N ALA A 1 -14.87 10.47 14.45
CA ALA A 1 -13.98 11.29 13.61
C ALA A 1 -12.55 11.02 14.06
N SER A 2 -11.92 10.02 13.45
CA SER A 2 -10.48 9.75 13.53
C SER A 2 -9.71 11.02 13.13
N MET A 3 -8.53 11.23 13.68
CA MET A 3 -7.78 12.50 13.62
C MET A 3 -7.50 13.04 12.19
N LEU A 4 -7.69 12.20 11.17
CA LEU A 4 -7.76 12.60 9.76
C LEU A 4 -8.77 13.73 9.51
N CYS A 5 -9.95 13.71 10.17
CA CYS A 5 -11.00 14.71 9.95
C CYS A 5 -10.56 16.13 10.36
N ILE A 6 -9.69 16.25 11.38
CA ILE A 6 -9.28 17.56 11.93
C ILE A 6 -8.03 18.08 11.23
N ILE A 7 -7.09 17.20 10.86
CA ILE A 7 -5.88 17.61 10.13
C ILE A 7 -6.21 17.96 8.66
N MET A 8 -7.23 17.34 8.07
CA MET A 8 -7.59 17.56 6.67
C MET A 8 -8.47 18.80 6.41
N GLU A 9 -9.28 19.27 7.37
CA GLU A 9 -9.98 20.56 7.23
C GLU A 9 -9.07 21.78 7.51
N ALA A 10 -8.04 21.63 8.35
CA ALA A 10 -7.20 22.75 8.78
C ALA A 10 -6.10 23.15 7.78
N ASN A 11 -5.77 22.32 6.79
CA ASN A 11 -4.65 22.58 5.86
C ASN A 11 -5.04 23.34 4.57
N VAL A 12 -6.30 23.74 4.40
CA VAL A 12 -6.73 24.52 3.23
C VAL A 12 -6.35 26.01 3.33
N GLU A 13 -5.94 26.53 4.50
CA GLU A 13 -5.69 27.99 4.64
C GLU A 13 -4.24 28.43 4.89
N LYS A 14 -3.24 27.53 5.06
CA LYS A 14 -1.86 27.99 5.34
C LYS A 14 -0.76 27.09 4.78
N VAL A 15 -0.61 27.05 3.46
CA VAL A 15 0.71 26.81 2.85
C VAL A 15 1.03 28.03 2.00
N LYS A 16 1.92 28.87 2.52
CA LYS A 16 2.55 29.94 1.74
C LYS A 16 3.34 29.27 0.61
N CYS A 17 2.89 29.55 -0.61
CA CYS A 17 3.64 29.33 -1.84
C CYS A 17 4.99 30.06 -1.71
N ALA A 18 6.09 29.33 -1.82
CA ALA A 18 7.41 29.88 -2.02
C ALA A 18 8.13 28.95 -3.01
N ASP A 19 8.23 29.45 -4.24
CA ASP A 19 9.31 29.30 -5.20
C ASP A 19 9.80 27.89 -5.56
N CYS A 20 9.35 27.41 -6.73
CA CYS A 20 10.18 26.63 -7.67
C CYS A 20 9.57 26.75 -9.08
N ILE A 21 9.73 27.91 -9.71
CA ILE A 21 9.67 28.07 -11.17
C ILE A 21 11.08 28.43 -11.60
N GLU A 22 11.72 27.53 -12.34
CA GLU A 22 12.77 27.73 -13.36
C GLU A 22 13.65 26.48 -13.46
N CYS A 23 13.49 25.73 -14.55
CA CYS A 23 14.56 25.17 -15.40
C CYS A 23 13.94 24.18 -16.39
N VAL A 24 13.46 24.71 -17.51
CA VAL A 24 13.20 23.94 -18.74
C VAL A 24 14.18 24.46 -19.79
N GLY A 25 14.98 23.56 -20.34
CA GLY A 25 15.90 23.79 -21.47
C GLY A 25 17.15 22.91 -21.29
N GLU A 26 17.72 22.25 -22.28
CA GLU A 26 17.48 22.06 -23.71
C GLU A 26 18.10 20.69 -24.05
N GLY A 27 17.73 20.07 -25.18
CA GLY A 27 18.12 18.71 -25.52
C GLY A 27 19.61 18.47 -25.81
N THR A 28 20.04 17.22 -25.63
CA THR A 28 21.24 16.67 -26.25
C THR A 28 21.03 15.23 -26.69
N LEU A 29 21.65 14.93 -27.83
CA LEU A 29 21.60 13.76 -28.69
C LEU A 29 22.03 12.46 -28.00
N GLY A 30 21.51 11.34 -28.51
CA GLY A 30 21.73 9.99 -28.00
C GLY A 30 23.16 9.48 -28.06
N PHE A 31 23.51 8.74 -27.01
CA PHE A 31 24.61 7.79 -26.94
C PHE A 31 24.07 6.47 -26.34
N PRO A 32 24.67 5.31 -26.65
CA PRO A 32 24.28 4.04 -26.03
C PRO A 32 24.66 4.10 -24.55
N LEU A 33 23.66 3.94 -23.66
CA LEU A 33 23.88 3.96 -22.21
C LEU A 33 24.72 2.75 -21.81
N GLY A 34 25.84 2.98 -21.14
CA GLY A 34 26.63 1.93 -20.50
C GLY A 34 25.90 1.35 -19.29
N ILE A 35 26.36 0.20 -18.78
CA ILE A 35 25.83 -0.44 -17.56
C ILE A 35 25.89 0.53 -16.35
N ASP A 36 26.80 1.50 -16.37
CA ASP A 36 26.98 2.52 -15.33
C ASP A 36 26.11 3.79 -15.55
N ASP A 37 25.40 3.90 -16.68
CA ASP A 37 24.57 5.06 -17.04
C ASP A 37 23.06 4.78 -16.86
N ILE A 38 22.69 3.80 -16.03
CA ILE A 38 21.29 3.60 -15.66
C ILE A 38 20.87 4.83 -14.84
N PRO A 39 19.96 5.69 -15.33
CA PRO A 39 19.44 6.78 -14.52
C PRO A 39 18.82 6.16 -13.27
N VAL A 40 19.12 6.71 -12.10
CA VAL A 40 18.42 6.35 -10.85
C VAL A 40 16.97 6.81 -11.00
N VAL A 41 16.16 6.01 -11.69
CA VAL A 41 14.72 6.17 -11.75
C VAL A 41 14.21 5.76 -10.36
N GLU A 42 13.33 6.59 -9.81
CA GLU A 42 12.72 6.41 -8.48
C GLU A 42 11.74 5.22 -8.44
N GLU A 43 12.16 4.02 -8.84
CA GLU A 43 11.27 2.86 -8.96
C GLU A 43 11.26 1.99 -7.71
N GLU A 44 10.06 1.80 -7.15
CA GLU A 44 9.77 0.81 -6.12
C GLU A 44 10.22 -0.58 -6.62
N ASP A 45 11.06 -1.31 -5.88
CA ASP A 45 11.47 -2.68 -6.28
C ASP A 45 10.26 -3.52 -6.70
N LEU A 46 10.24 -3.91 -7.97
CA LEU A 46 9.20 -4.80 -8.53
C LEU A 46 9.16 -6.11 -7.75
N LEU A 47 10.32 -6.62 -7.32
CA LEU A 47 10.45 -7.79 -6.45
C LEU A 47 11.63 -7.61 -5.49
N SER A 48 11.51 -8.09 -4.24
CA SER A 48 12.70 -8.25 -3.39
C SER A 48 13.65 -9.27 -4.01
N ASP A 49 14.96 -9.07 -3.87
CA ASP A 49 16.01 -9.94 -4.44
C ASP A 49 15.82 -11.44 -4.13
N ASP A 50 15.45 -11.77 -2.89
CA ASP A 50 15.18 -13.16 -2.47
C ASP A 50 14.01 -13.77 -3.25
N HIS A 51 12.98 -12.97 -3.53
CA HIS A 51 11.81 -13.40 -4.27
C HIS A 51 12.11 -13.50 -5.77
N LEU A 52 12.89 -12.57 -6.32
CA LEU A 52 13.38 -12.63 -7.69
C LEU A 52 14.18 -13.92 -7.93
N ALA A 53 15.14 -14.21 -7.04
CA ALA A 53 15.94 -15.42 -7.11
C ALA A 53 15.08 -16.70 -6.98
N LYS A 54 14.06 -16.68 -6.12
CA LYS A 54 13.11 -17.80 -5.99
C LYS A 54 12.31 -18.03 -7.27
N LYS A 55 11.69 -16.99 -7.84
CA LYS A 55 10.89 -17.10 -9.07
C LYS A 55 11.73 -17.56 -10.26
N LEU A 56 12.95 -17.04 -10.41
CA LEU A 56 13.88 -17.48 -11.47
C LEU A 56 14.23 -18.97 -11.35
N LYS A 57 14.43 -19.48 -10.13
CA LYS A 57 14.67 -20.92 -9.90
C LYS A 57 13.46 -21.79 -10.26
N GLU A 58 12.25 -21.34 -9.93
CA GLU A 58 11.00 -22.06 -10.23
C GLU A 58 10.76 -22.24 -11.73
N ILE A 59 11.18 -21.28 -12.56
CA ILE A 59 11.11 -21.37 -14.03
C ILE A 59 12.34 -22.03 -14.67
N GLY A 60 13.25 -22.61 -13.87
CA GLY A 60 14.42 -23.33 -14.36
C GLY A 60 15.64 -22.46 -14.71
N LEU A 61 15.60 -21.15 -14.43
CA LEU A 61 16.67 -20.19 -14.73
C LEU A 61 17.61 -19.97 -13.53
N SER A 62 18.05 -21.06 -12.90
CA SER A 62 18.90 -21.00 -11.69
C SER A 62 20.26 -20.35 -11.94
N GLU A 63 20.86 -20.57 -13.12
CA GLU A 63 22.13 -19.94 -13.52
C GLU A 63 21.98 -18.43 -13.71
N VAL A 64 20.84 -17.97 -14.24
CA VAL A 64 20.52 -16.55 -14.38
C VAL A 64 20.36 -15.90 -13.00
N ALA A 65 19.66 -16.56 -12.07
CA ALA A 65 19.51 -16.06 -10.70
C ALA A 65 20.87 -15.82 -10.02
N GLN A 66 21.84 -16.70 -10.26
CA GLN A 66 23.20 -16.53 -9.75
C GLN A 66 23.90 -15.33 -10.42
N LYS A 67 23.82 -15.21 -11.75
CA LYS A 67 24.41 -14.09 -12.48
C LYS A 67 23.82 -12.74 -12.09
N PHE A 68 22.51 -12.66 -11.88
CA PHE A 68 21.84 -11.45 -11.40
C PHE A 68 22.39 -11.04 -10.03
N LYS A 69 22.58 -12.02 -9.13
CA LYS A 69 23.19 -11.77 -7.82
C LYS A 69 24.66 -11.31 -7.94
N GLU A 70 25.45 -11.91 -8.83
CA GLU A 70 26.85 -11.53 -9.07
C GLU A 70 26.98 -10.10 -9.62
N HIS A 71 26.01 -9.65 -10.41
CA HIS A 71 25.97 -8.32 -11.02
C HIS A 71 25.12 -7.31 -10.23
N ASN A 72 24.68 -7.65 -9.00
CA ASN A 72 23.83 -6.81 -8.15
C ASN A 72 22.53 -6.31 -8.83
N ILE A 73 21.92 -7.15 -9.67
CA ILE A 73 20.64 -6.86 -10.30
C ILE A 73 19.52 -7.11 -9.30
N SER A 74 18.87 -6.02 -8.87
CA SER A 74 17.70 -6.05 -8.00
C SER A 74 16.38 -6.00 -8.78
N GLY A 75 15.26 -6.18 -8.07
CA GLY A 75 13.93 -6.05 -8.66
C GLY A 75 13.64 -4.66 -9.24
N ALA A 76 14.22 -3.59 -8.68
CA ALA A 76 14.02 -2.21 -9.12
C ALA A 76 14.52 -1.91 -10.53
N VAL A 77 15.46 -2.69 -11.08
CA VAL A 77 16.05 -2.43 -12.41
C VAL A 77 15.66 -3.48 -13.44
N LEU A 78 14.78 -4.43 -13.08
CA LEU A 78 14.47 -5.59 -13.92
C LEU A 78 13.89 -5.22 -15.28
N ASP A 79 13.01 -4.24 -15.33
CA ASP A 79 12.34 -3.78 -16.54
C ASP A 79 13.25 -2.96 -17.47
N MET A 80 14.39 -2.49 -16.95
CA MET A 80 15.43 -1.80 -17.73
C MET A 80 16.41 -2.77 -18.42
N ILE A 81 16.39 -4.06 -18.08
CA ILE A 81 17.34 -5.04 -18.61
C ILE A 81 17.07 -5.31 -20.09
N THR A 82 18.10 -5.09 -20.90
CA THR A 82 18.12 -5.34 -22.34
C THR A 82 18.76 -6.68 -22.69
N GLU A 83 18.52 -7.17 -23.91
CA GLU A 83 19.17 -8.41 -24.40
C GLU A 83 20.71 -8.27 -24.46
N GLU A 84 21.20 -7.08 -24.79
CA GLU A 84 22.64 -6.79 -24.83
C GLU A 84 23.26 -6.90 -23.43
N GLN A 85 22.62 -6.33 -22.41
CA GLN A 85 23.07 -6.46 -21.03
C GLN A 85 23.07 -7.91 -20.54
N LEU A 86 22.05 -8.71 -20.89
CA LEU A 86 22.05 -10.14 -20.57
C LEU A 86 23.23 -10.88 -21.20
N THR A 87 23.60 -10.49 -22.42
CA THR A 87 24.77 -11.05 -23.12
C THR A 87 26.07 -10.65 -22.41
N THR A 88 26.20 -9.38 -21.99
CA THR A 88 27.36 -8.90 -21.22
C THR A 88 27.50 -9.58 -19.86
N MET A 89 26.39 -10.00 -19.22
CA MET A 89 26.38 -10.84 -18.01
C MET A 89 26.76 -12.31 -18.29
N GLY A 90 27.03 -12.66 -19.55
CA GLY A 90 27.40 -14.00 -20.02
C GLY A 90 26.22 -14.95 -20.17
N ILE A 91 24.99 -14.45 -20.38
CA ILE A 91 23.83 -15.30 -20.70
C ILE A 91 23.81 -15.47 -22.22
N ASP A 92 24.64 -16.37 -22.72
CA ASP A 92 24.94 -16.47 -24.16
C ASP A 92 23.86 -17.23 -24.95
N LYS A 93 23.11 -18.11 -24.28
CA LYS A 93 22.05 -18.89 -24.93
C LYS A 93 20.85 -17.99 -25.24
N ILE A 94 20.53 -17.85 -26.52
CA ILE A 94 19.36 -17.07 -26.99
C ILE A 94 18.07 -17.53 -26.30
N GLY A 95 17.88 -18.85 -26.13
CA GLY A 95 16.71 -19.40 -25.44
C GLY A 95 16.57 -18.89 -24.00
N ASP A 96 17.65 -18.89 -23.23
CA ASP A 96 17.66 -18.40 -21.85
C ASP A 96 17.37 -16.89 -21.82
N ARG A 97 17.98 -16.10 -22.72
CA ARG A 97 17.71 -14.65 -22.81
C ARG A 97 16.24 -14.35 -23.11
N LEU A 98 15.63 -15.07 -24.06
CA LEU A 98 14.22 -14.89 -24.40
C LEU A 98 13.28 -15.24 -23.24
N GLU A 99 13.56 -16.32 -22.51
CA GLU A 99 12.78 -16.69 -21.32
C GLU A 99 12.95 -15.66 -20.19
N VAL A 100 14.15 -15.12 -19.97
CA VAL A 100 14.38 -14.02 -19.02
C VAL A 100 13.58 -12.78 -19.39
N LEU A 101 13.62 -12.33 -20.66
CA LEU A 101 12.88 -11.14 -21.10
C LEU A 101 11.36 -11.35 -20.99
N LYS A 102 10.87 -12.56 -21.29
CA LYS A 102 9.46 -12.93 -21.12
C LYS A 102 9.06 -12.93 -19.64
N PHE A 103 9.92 -13.43 -18.77
CA PHE A 103 9.75 -13.40 -17.32
C PHE A 103 9.68 -11.96 -16.79
N ILE A 104 10.62 -11.10 -17.18
CA ILE A 104 10.66 -9.68 -16.80
C ILE A 104 9.37 -8.96 -17.22
N ARG A 105 8.94 -9.13 -18.47
CA ARG A 105 7.68 -8.55 -18.95
C ARG A 105 6.47 -9.03 -18.15
N GLY A 106 6.44 -10.33 -17.82
CA GLY A 106 5.41 -10.91 -16.97
C GLY A 106 5.36 -10.27 -15.57
N ILE A 107 6.53 -10.03 -14.96
CA ILE A 107 6.64 -9.35 -13.67
C ILE A 107 6.19 -7.89 -13.76
N SER A 108 6.64 -7.16 -14.78
CA SER A 108 6.31 -5.74 -14.95
C SER A 108 4.79 -5.55 -15.08
N GLU A 109 4.11 -6.36 -15.90
CA GLU A 109 2.65 -6.30 -16.00
C GLU A 109 1.93 -6.77 -14.72
N GLU A 110 2.51 -7.71 -13.96
CA GLU A 110 1.98 -8.14 -12.66
C GLU A 110 2.07 -7.04 -11.58
N HIS A 111 3.12 -6.21 -11.61
CA HIS A 111 3.39 -5.17 -10.62
C HIS A 111 2.91 -3.78 -11.06
N LYS A 112 2.31 -3.70 -12.26
CA LYS A 112 1.77 -2.48 -12.82
C LYS A 112 0.71 -1.87 -11.89
N ARG A 113 1.01 -0.68 -11.36
CA ARG A 113 0.08 0.08 -10.53
C ARG A 113 -1.07 0.61 -11.39
N LYS A 114 -2.28 0.65 -10.82
CA LYS A 114 -3.48 1.19 -11.48
C LYS A 114 -3.69 2.63 -11.07
N VAL A 115 -3.89 3.50 -12.05
CA VAL A 115 -4.17 4.93 -11.80
C VAL A 115 -5.67 5.13 -11.58
N PHE A 116 -6.01 5.78 -10.47
CA PHE A 116 -7.33 6.32 -10.18
C PHE A 116 -7.30 7.85 -10.32
N ASN A 117 -8.37 8.42 -10.86
CA ASN A 117 -8.54 9.88 -10.89
C ASN A 117 -9.44 10.30 -9.71
N ASP A 118 -8.84 10.93 -8.71
CA ASP A 118 -9.48 11.38 -7.49
C ASP A 118 -9.60 12.91 -7.51
N PRO A 119 -10.78 13.50 -7.26
CA PRO A 119 -10.94 14.96 -7.28
C PRO A 119 -10.20 15.71 -6.16
N VAL A 120 -9.80 15.01 -5.09
CA VAL A 120 -9.06 15.56 -3.95
C VAL A 120 -7.54 15.38 -4.14
N HIS A 121 -7.13 14.20 -4.61
CA HIS A 121 -5.71 13.82 -4.69
C HIS A 121 -5.13 13.81 -6.12
N GLY A 122 -5.94 14.05 -7.15
CA GLY A 122 -5.53 13.96 -8.55
C GLY A 122 -5.29 12.51 -8.98
N HIS A 123 -4.22 12.29 -9.74
CA HIS A 123 -3.84 10.95 -10.18
C HIS A 123 -3.19 10.17 -9.04
N THR A 124 -3.84 9.07 -8.65
CA THR A 124 -3.44 8.22 -7.54
C THR A 124 -3.06 6.83 -8.06
N GLU A 125 -1.83 6.40 -7.80
CA GLU A 125 -1.35 5.07 -8.19
C GLU A 125 -1.55 4.03 -7.07
N ILE A 126 -2.35 3.01 -7.37
CA ILE A 126 -2.71 1.95 -6.43
C ILE A 126 -2.02 0.64 -6.81
N HIS A 127 -1.36 0.03 -5.82
CA HIS A 127 -0.68 -1.25 -5.96
C HIS A 127 -1.64 -2.36 -6.44
N PRO A 128 -1.24 -3.28 -7.34
CA PRO A 128 -2.13 -4.31 -7.88
C PRO A 128 -2.78 -5.21 -6.83
N LEU A 129 -2.10 -5.52 -5.72
CA LEU A 129 -2.72 -6.22 -4.59
C LEU A 129 -3.88 -5.41 -3.97
N CYS A 130 -3.71 -4.10 -3.79
CA CYS A 130 -4.77 -3.22 -3.32
C CYS A 130 -5.92 -3.17 -4.33
N VAL A 131 -5.65 -3.20 -5.64
CA VAL A 131 -6.70 -3.30 -6.68
C VAL A 131 -7.48 -4.60 -6.55
N LYS A 132 -6.81 -5.75 -6.33
CA LYS A 132 -7.48 -7.04 -6.08
C LYS A 132 -8.40 -6.97 -4.85
N ILE A 133 -8.00 -6.28 -3.80
CA ILE A 133 -8.84 -6.03 -2.61
C ILE A 133 -10.03 -5.11 -2.97
N ILE A 134 -9.79 -4.03 -3.71
CA ILE A 134 -10.82 -3.09 -4.15
C ILE A 134 -11.89 -3.80 -4.97
N ASP A 135 -11.50 -4.70 -5.87
CA ASP A 135 -12.38 -5.41 -6.80
C ASP A 135 -13.10 -6.62 -6.16
N THR A 136 -13.29 -6.60 -4.83
CA THR A 136 -14.10 -7.58 -4.09
C THR A 136 -15.48 -7.02 -3.71
N PRO A 137 -16.53 -7.87 -3.58
CA PRO A 137 -17.83 -7.42 -3.09
C PRO A 137 -17.77 -6.72 -1.73
N GLN A 138 -16.91 -7.21 -0.83
CA GLN A 138 -16.74 -6.71 0.53
C GLN A 138 -16.25 -5.26 0.54
N PHE A 139 -15.37 -4.89 -0.38
CA PHE A 139 -14.88 -3.53 -0.55
C PHE A 139 -15.82 -2.67 -1.41
N GLN A 140 -16.31 -3.19 -2.55
CA GLN A 140 -17.21 -2.46 -3.46
C GLN A 140 -18.50 -2.01 -2.76
N ARG A 141 -18.95 -2.72 -1.72
CA ARG A 141 -20.12 -2.29 -0.93
C ARG A 141 -19.98 -0.88 -0.34
N LEU A 142 -18.74 -0.40 -0.10
CA LEU A 142 -18.48 0.93 0.46
C LEU A 142 -18.99 2.06 -0.46
N ARG A 143 -19.24 1.77 -1.74
CA ARG A 143 -19.87 2.72 -2.68
C ARG A 143 -21.29 3.10 -2.28
N TYR A 144 -21.94 2.30 -1.45
CA TYR A 144 -23.32 2.50 -1.02
C TYR A 144 -23.42 3.10 0.40
N LEU A 145 -22.30 3.45 1.02
CA LEU A 145 -22.25 3.97 2.38
C LEU A 145 -21.79 5.43 2.40
N LYS A 146 -22.74 6.37 2.58
CA LYS A 146 -22.44 7.80 2.68
C LYS A 146 -21.45 8.08 3.81
N GLN A 147 -20.38 8.82 3.51
CA GLN A 147 -19.31 9.13 4.46
C GLN A 147 -19.85 9.82 5.71
N LEU A 148 -20.66 10.87 5.49
CA LEU A 148 -21.28 11.67 6.53
C LEU A 148 -22.73 11.24 6.85
N GLY A 149 -23.15 10.07 6.38
CA GLY A 149 -24.47 9.51 6.66
C GLY A 149 -25.61 10.48 6.35
N ALA A 150 -26.42 10.80 7.37
CA ALA A 150 -27.60 11.64 7.23
C ALA A 150 -27.29 13.12 6.92
N CYS A 151 -26.04 13.58 7.09
CA CYS A 151 -25.65 14.94 6.74
C CYS A 151 -25.88 15.25 5.25
N TYR A 152 -25.90 14.24 4.38
CA TYR A 152 -26.26 14.41 2.96
C TYR A 152 -27.65 15.04 2.76
N PHE A 153 -28.60 14.80 3.67
CA PHE A 153 -29.94 15.41 3.62
C PHE A 153 -29.96 16.89 4.01
N VAL A 154 -28.87 17.40 4.59
CA VAL A 154 -28.69 18.80 4.96
C VAL A 154 -27.73 19.52 4.00
N TYR A 155 -26.67 18.83 3.61
CA TYR A 155 -25.61 19.33 2.74
C TYR A 155 -25.59 18.52 1.44
N PRO A 156 -26.21 19.00 0.35
CA PRO A 156 -26.30 18.25 -0.91
C PRO A 156 -24.94 17.97 -1.55
N GLY A 157 -23.90 18.77 -1.23
CA GLY A 157 -22.52 18.53 -1.65
C GLY A 157 -21.84 17.35 -0.94
N ALA A 158 -22.37 16.87 0.19
CA ALA A 158 -21.87 15.71 0.92
C ALA A 158 -22.31 14.37 0.28
N GLY A 159 -22.23 14.29 -1.05
CA GLY A 159 -22.67 13.12 -1.83
C GLY A 159 -21.70 11.94 -1.82
N HIS A 160 -20.52 12.10 -1.23
CA HIS A 160 -19.44 11.12 -1.22
C HIS A 160 -19.71 9.95 -0.25
N ASN A 161 -19.12 8.80 -0.55
CA ASN A 161 -19.22 7.54 0.16
C ASN A 161 -17.86 7.14 0.75
N ARG A 162 -17.86 6.07 1.54
CA ARG A 162 -16.65 5.50 2.17
C ARG A 162 -15.66 4.96 1.14
N PHE A 163 -16.12 4.56 -0.05
CA PHE A 163 -15.28 3.95 -1.07
C PHE A 163 -14.12 4.84 -1.52
N GLU A 164 -14.43 6.05 -2.00
CA GLU A 164 -13.42 7.02 -2.45
C GLU A 164 -12.53 7.49 -1.30
N HIS A 165 -13.10 7.65 -0.10
CA HIS A 165 -12.34 7.95 1.11
C HIS A 165 -11.28 6.87 1.40
N CYS A 166 -11.64 5.59 1.37
CA CYS A 166 -10.70 4.48 1.58
C CYS A 166 -9.55 4.48 0.56
N ILE A 167 -9.82 4.80 -0.70
CA ILE A 167 -8.77 4.91 -1.73
C ILE A 167 -7.85 6.09 -1.42
N GLY A 168 -8.39 7.25 -1.04
CA GLY A 168 -7.60 8.39 -0.61
C GLY A 168 -6.72 8.09 0.61
N VAL A 169 -7.26 7.40 1.62
CA VAL A 169 -6.47 6.99 2.80
C VAL A 169 -5.37 6.00 2.43
N CYS A 170 -5.65 5.02 1.56
CA CYS A 170 -4.62 4.12 1.01
C CYS A 170 -3.45 4.90 0.38
N HIS A 171 -3.77 5.90 -0.45
CA HIS A 171 -2.78 6.74 -1.12
C HIS A 171 -1.92 7.54 -0.14
N LEU A 172 -2.57 8.26 0.79
CA LEU A 172 -1.89 9.10 1.76
C LEU A 172 -1.02 8.28 2.72
N ALA A 173 -1.52 7.12 3.17
CA ALA A 173 -0.76 6.21 4.03
C ALA A 173 0.51 5.70 3.31
N GLY A 174 0.39 5.31 2.04
CA GLY A 174 1.55 4.94 1.22
C GLY A 174 2.52 6.10 1.01
N GLN A 175 2.03 7.32 0.72
CA GLN A 175 2.89 8.50 0.55
C GLN A 175 3.67 8.83 1.83
N LEU A 176 3.03 8.75 3.00
CA LEU A 176 3.68 8.99 4.28
C LEU A 176 4.77 7.94 4.54
N ALA A 177 4.42 6.65 4.45
CA ALA A 177 5.37 5.56 4.68
C ALA A 177 6.57 5.60 3.72
N ARG A 178 6.34 5.89 2.42
CA ARG A 178 7.41 6.11 1.43
C ARG A 178 8.28 7.32 1.78
N THR A 179 7.67 8.41 2.21
CA THR A 179 8.41 9.63 2.59
C THR A 179 9.30 9.38 3.79
N LEU A 180 8.80 8.68 4.82
CA LEU A 180 9.59 8.27 5.98
C LEU A 180 10.74 7.34 5.57
N LYS A 181 10.45 6.33 4.73
CA LYS A 181 11.47 5.42 4.19
C LYS A 181 12.59 6.18 3.49
N LYS A 182 12.26 7.16 2.64
CA LYS A 182 13.23 7.97 1.88
C LYS A 182 14.04 8.91 2.77
N ARG A 183 13.38 9.57 3.72
CA ARG A 183 14.00 10.61 4.56
C ARG A 183 14.78 10.06 5.74
N GLN A 184 14.45 8.85 6.19
CA GLN A 184 15.06 8.21 7.34
C GLN A 184 15.35 6.74 7.06
N PRO A 185 16.34 6.42 6.19
CA PRO A 185 16.71 5.04 5.84
C PRO A 185 17.07 4.19 7.06
N GLU A 186 17.55 4.82 8.16
CA GLU A 186 17.86 4.16 9.43
C GLU A 186 16.65 3.52 10.12
N LEU A 187 15.42 3.88 9.73
CA LEU A 187 14.19 3.27 10.24
C LEU A 187 13.91 1.88 9.63
N ASP A 188 14.68 1.47 8.61
CA ASP A 188 14.59 0.15 7.97
C ASP A 188 13.16 -0.18 7.49
N ILE A 189 12.46 0.81 6.93
CA ILE A 189 11.11 0.65 6.37
C ILE A 189 11.23 -0.09 5.04
N THR A 190 10.61 -1.27 4.95
CA THR A 190 10.65 -2.09 3.74
C THR A 190 9.47 -1.78 2.80
N ASN A 191 9.54 -2.20 1.53
CA ASN A 191 8.38 -2.09 0.62
C ASN A 191 7.18 -2.91 1.12
N LYS A 192 7.43 -4.01 1.84
CA LYS A 192 6.36 -4.78 2.49
C LYS A 192 5.67 -3.97 3.58
N ASP A 193 6.43 -3.19 4.36
CA ASP A 193 5.88 -2.31 5.38
C ASP A 193 4.98 -1.24 4.76
N VAL A 194 5.46 -0.58 3.69
CA VAL A 194 4.67 0.41 2.92
C VAL A 194 3.38 -0.21 2.41
N LEU A 195 3.44 -1.37 1.76
CA LEU A 195 2.26 -2.05 1.21
C LEU A 195 1.28 -2.47 2.32
N CYS A 196 1.76 -2.92 3.47
CA CYS A 196 0.89 -3.22 4.62
C CYS A 196 0.19 -1.97 5.14
N VAL A 197 0.89 -0.83 5.22
CA VAL A 197 0.33 0.46 5.63
C VAL A 197 -0.72 0.94 4.61
N GLU A 198 -0.46 0.80 3.30
CA GLU A 198 -1.44 1.07 2.24
C GLU A 198 -2.70 0.20 2.39
N ILE A 199 -2.54 -1.12 2.60
CA ILE A 199 -3.66 -2.05 2.78
C ILE A 199 -4.46 -1.72 4.05
N ALA A 200 -3.78 -1.37 5.15
CA ALA A 200 -4.45 -0.96 6.38
C ALA A 200 -5.26 0.33 6.17
N GLY A 201 -4.68 1.33 5.51
CA GLY A 201 -5.37 2.56 5.12
C GLY A 201 -6.58 2.30 4.23
N LEU A 202 -6.44 1.41 3.24
CA LEU A 202 -7.52 0.99 2.37
C LEU A 202 -8.67 0.34 3.17
N CYS A 203 -8.33 -0.53 4.12
CA CYS A 203 -9.28 -1.42 4.78
C CYS A 203 -9.85 -0.88 6.10
N HIS A 204 -9.39 0.26 6.61
CA HIS A 204 -9.75 0.75 7.95
C HIS A 204 -11.26 0.93 8.19
N ASP A 205 -12.00 1.28 7.13
CA ASP A 205 -13.44 1.53 7.16
C ASP A 205 -14.29 0.37 6.62
N LEU A 206 -13.69 -0.80 6.38
CA LEU A 206 -14.39 -2.01 5.90
C LEU A 206 -15.51 -2.47 6.83
N GLY A 207 -15.62 -1.99 8.06
CA GLY A 207 -16.62 -2.41 9.04
C GLY A 207 -17.79 -1.44 9.20
N HIS A 208 -17.81 -0.34 8.46
CA HIS A 208 -18.93 0.61 8.53
C HIS A 208 -20.24 -0.01 8.04
N GLY A 209 -21.32 0.34 8.76
CA GLY A 209 -22.69 -0.01 8.42
C GLY A 209 -23.45 1.16 7.75
N PRO A 210 -24.76 0.99 7.49
CA PRO A 210 -25.61 2.02 6.88
C PRO A 210 -25.53 3.36 7.60
N PHE A 211 -25.33 4.45 6.83
CA PHE A 211 -25.13 5.80 7.37
C PHE A 211 -23.91 5.97 8.29
N SER A 212 -22.88 5.14 8.09
CA SER A 212 -21.56 5.26 8.73
C SER A 212 -21.65 5.36 10.26
N HIS A 213 -21.28 6.49 10.86
CA HIS A 213 -21.24 6.65 12.32
C HIS A 213 -22.60 6.63 13.01
N LEU A 214 -23.69 6.78 12.25
CA LEU A 214 -25.03 6.61 12.81
C LEU A 214 -25.26 5.14 13.23
N PHE A 215 -24.69 4.19 12.48
CA PHE A 215 -24.89 2.77 12.74
C PHE A 215 -24.23 2.32 14.04
N ASP A 216 -22.92 2.50 14.17
CA ASP A 216 -22.14 2.06 15.33
C ASP A 216 -22.28 3.01 16.53
N GLY A 217 -22.46 4.31 16.29
CA GLY A 217 -22.53 5.31 17.35
C GLY A 217 -23.92 5.54 17.95
N LYS A 218 -25.00 5.19 17.23
CA LYS A 218 -26.39 5.42 17.70
C LYS A 218 -27.27 4.19 17.57
N PHE A 219 -27.39 3.62 16.38
CA PHE A 219 -28.33 2.54 16.12
C PHE A 219 -28.00 1.29 16.94
N ILE A 220 -26.80 0.70 16.80
CA ILE A 220 -26.40 -0.51 17.52
C ILE A 220 -26.49 -0.32 19.05
N PRO A 221 -25.94 0.76 19.65
CA PRO A 221 -26.11 1.00 21.09
C PRO A 221 -27.57 1.11 21.54
N THR A 222 -28.50 1.51 20.66
CA THR A 222 -29.93 1.62 20.97
C THR A 222 -30.64 0.28 20.89
N VAL A 223 -30.37 -0.51 19.84
CA VAL A 223 -31.09 -1.78 19.61
C VAL A 223 -30.45 -2.98 20.29
N ARG A 224 -29.15 -2.89 20.60
CA ARG A 224 -28.29 -3.95 21.15
C ARG A 224 -27.33 -3.35 22.20
N PRO A 225 -27.84 -2.76 23.30
CA PRO A 225 -27.02 -2.03 24.28
C PRO A 225 -25.95 -2.89 24.97
N GLU A 226 -26.16 -4.20 25.05
CA GLU A 226 -25.20 -5.17 25.57
C GLU A 226 -24.00 -5.41 24.64
N LEU A 227 -24.17 -5.13 23.34
CA LEU A 227 -23.16 -5.36 22.34
C LEU A 227 -22.23 -4.15 22.23
N LYS A 228 -20.97 -4.32 22.64
CA LYS A 228 -19.90 -3.36 22.34
C LYS A 228 -19.46 -3.54 20.89
N TRP A 229 -20.03 -2.74 20.01
CA TRP A 229 -19.70 -2.72 18.60
C TRP A 229 -18.83 -1.51 18.25
N LYS A 230 -17.84 -1.76 17.39
CA LYS A 230 -16.98 -0.74 16.80
C LYS A 230 -16.80 -1.07 15.32
N HIS A 231 -16.83 -0.06 14.47
CA HIS A 231 -16.58 -0.30 13.05
C HIS A 231 -15.16 -0.81 12.83
N GLU A 232 -14.18 -0.46 13.66
CA GLU A 232 -12.80 -0.97 13.56
C GLU A 232 -12.72 -2.49 13.79
N ASP A 233 -13.39 -3.00 14.82
CA ASP A 233 -13.46 -4.45 15.10
C ASP A 233 -14.19 -5.19 13.96
N ALA A 234 -15.19 -4.55 13.36
CA ALA A 234 -15.91 -5.07 12.22
C ALA A 234 -15.09 -5.00 10.92
N SER A 235 -14.22 -4.01 10.75
CA SER A 235 -13.31 -3.87 9.62
C SER A 235 -12.34 -5.03 9.58
N VAL A 236 -11.76 -5.41 10.73
CA VAL A 236 -10.89 -6.58 10.84
C VAL A 236 -11.63 -7.87 10.45
N LYS A 237 -12.86 -8.08 10.95
CA LYS A 237 -13.66 -9.26 10.59
C LYS A 237 -14.03 -9.28 9.11
N MET A 238 -14.37 -8.13 8.54
CA MET A 238 -14.68 -8.02 7.13
C MET A 238 -13.43 -8.23 6.26
N PHE A 239 -12.27 -7.77 6.71
CA PHE A 239 -10.99 -8.02 6.03
C PHE A 239 -10.64 -9.50 6.00
N ASP A 240 -10.84 -10.22 7.11
CA ASP A 240 -10.71 -11.69 7.15
C ASP A 240 -11.66 -12.37 6.17
N TYR A 241 -12.94 -12.01 6.22
CA TYR A 241 -13.94 -12.56 5.30
C TYR A 241 -13.60 -12.25 3.83
N LEU A 242 -13.12 -11.05 3.53
CA LEU A 242 -12.69 -10.63 2.20
C LEU A 242 -11.54 -11.51 1.71
N ILE A 243 -10.52 -11.73 2.53
CA ILE A 243 -9.37 -12.57 2.15
C ILE A 243 -9.80 -14.01 1.89
N GLU A 244 -10.64 -14.58 2.75
CA GLU A 244 -11.05 -15.98 2.68
C GLU A 244 -11.98 -16.25 1.50
N GLU A 245 -13.04 -15.46 1.33
CA GLU A 245 -14.06 -15.67 0.30
C GLU A 245 -13.51 -15.48 -1.12
N ASN A 246 -12.51 -14.61 -1.29
CA ASN A 246 -11.93 -14.29 -2.59
C ASN A 246 -10.58 -14.98 -2.83
N GLU A 247 -10.20 -15.96 -1.99
CA GLU A 247 -8.94 -16.69 -2.05
C GLU A 247 -7.67 -15.81 -2.13
N LEU A 248 -7.69 -14.62 -1.54
CA LEU A 248 -6.60 -13.64 -1.69
C LEU A 248 -5.33 -14.02 -0.94
N ARG A 249 -5.34 -15.03 -0.05
CA ARG A 249 -4.11 -15.47 0.65
C ARG A 249 -2.98 -15.79 -0.32
N LYS A 250 -3.30 -16.48 -1.42
CA LYS A 250 -2.34 -16.81 -2.50
C LYS A 250 -1.76 -15.55 -3.15
N GLU A 251 -2.56 -14.49 -3.27
CA GLU A 251 -2.13 -13.21 -3.84
C GLU A 251 -1.23 -12.45 -2.86
N PHE A 252 -1.57 -12.43 -1.57
CA PHE A 252 -0.68 -11.87 -0.53
C PHE A 252 0.68 -12.58 -0.55
N GLU A 253 0.71 -13.92 -0.56
CA GLU A 253 1.94 -14.71 -0.67
C GLU A 253 2.70 -14.41 -1.97
N ARG A 254 1.98 -14.26 -3.09
CA ARG A 254 2.55 -13.90 -4.41
C ARG A 254 3.22 -12.53 -4.42
N PHE A 255 2.77 -11.58 -3.60
CA PHE A 255 3.46 -10.30 -3.37
C PHE A 255 4.43 -10.34 -2.18
N GLY A 256 4.70 -11.53 -1.63
CA GLY A 256 5.69 -11.76 -0.58
C GLY A 256 5.21 -11.39 0.83
N LEU A 257 3.91 -11.20 1.05
CA LEU A 257 3.31 -10.95 2.36
C LEU A 257 3.03 -12.28 3.07
N THR A 258 3.17 -12.26 4.40
CA THR A 258 3.01 -13.40 5.29
C THR A 258 1.80 -13.22 6.23
N GLU A 259 1.46 -14.25 7.01
CA GLU A 259 0.42 -14.12 8.05
C GLU A 259 0.78 -13.08 9.13
N GLN A 260 2.08 -12.83 9.34
CA GLN A 260 2.53 -11.76 10.23
C GLN A 260 2.18 -10.38 9.66
N ASP A 261 2.25 -10.21 8.34
CA ASP A 261 1.87 -8.98 7.64
C ASP A 261 0.35 -8.75 7.67
N ILE A 262 -0.44 -9.81 7.48
CA ILE A 262 -1.90 -9.76 7.66
C ILE A 262 -2.24 -9.37 9.12
N THR A 263 -1.53 -9.92 10.10
CA THR A 263 -1.69 -9.53 11.51
C THR A 263 -1.36 -8.07 11.73
N PHE A 264 -0.27 -7.57 11.14
CA PHE A 264 0.13 -6.17 11.20
C PHE A 264 -0.95 -5.23 10.65
N VAL A 265 -1.54 -5.55 9.49
CA VAL A 265 -2.66 -4.79 8.90
C VAL A 265 -3.84 -4.71 9.87
N LYS A 266 -4.26 -5.84 10.46
CA LYS A 266 -5.39 -5.87 11.39
C LYS A 266 -5.13 -5.05 12.65
N GLU A 267 -3.91 -5.12 13.17
CA GLU A 267 -3.49 -4.37 14.34
C GLU A 267 -3.44 -2.86 14.09
N GLN A 268 -3.09 -2.42 12.88
CA GLN A 268 -3.20 -1.01 12.50
C GLN A 268 -4.65 -0.52 12.48
N ILE A 269 -5.62 -1.38 12.15
CA ILE A 269 -7.04 -1.01 12.05
C ILE A 269 -7.70 -0.97 13.44
N ALA A 270 -7.57 -2.04 14.23
CA ALA A 270 -8.32 -2.20 15.49
C ALA A 270 -7.46 -2.00 16.76
N GLY A 271 -6.14 -1.87 16.61
CA GLY A 271 -5.18 -1.91 17.71
C GLY A 271 -4.74 -3.33 18.07
N PRO A 272 -3.97 -3.50 19.15
CA PRO A 272 -3.35 -4.78 19.48
C PRO A 272 -4.37 -5.84 19.90
N VAL A 273 -4.17 -7.07 19.43
CA VAL A 273 -5.02 -8.22 19.74
C VAL A 273 -4.94 -8.60 21.22
N LYS A 274 -3.75 -8.46 21.83
CA LYS A 274 -3.48 -8.76 23.24
C LYS A 274 -3.23 -7.47 24.01
N LYS A 275 -3.97 -7.25 25.09
CA LYS A 275 -3.83 -6.08 25.97
C LYS A 275 -3.02 -6.45 27.21
N ASN A 276 -1.76 -6.84 27.03
CA ASN A 276 -0.85 -6.92 28.16
C ASN A 276 -0.27 -5.52 28.42
N LYS A 277 -0.37 -5.00 29.64
CA LYS A 277 -0.01 -3.60 29.93
C LYS A 277 1.49 -3.37 30.13
N ASN A 278 2.27 -4.43 30.32
CA ASN A 278 3.65 -4.35 30.77
C ASN A 278 4.68 -4.71 29.67
N GLU A 279 4.23 -5.05 28.46
CA GLU A 279 5.07 -5.50 27.34
C GLU A 279 4.56 -4.92 26.03
N TRP A 280 5.41 -4.93 24.99
CA TRP A 280 5.03 -4.56 23.63
C TRP A 280 3.77 -5.32 23.19
N PRO A 281 2.64 -4.63 22.88
CA PRO A 281 1.34 -5.29 22.77
C PRO A 281 1.06 -5.84 21.36
N TYR A 282 1.89 -5.51 20.38
CA TYR A 282 1.70 -5.87 18.98
C TYR A 282 2.52 -7.10 18.57
N GLN A 283 1.99 -7.89 17.64
CA GLN A 283 2.61 -9.10 17.11
C GLN A 283 3.03 -8.96 15.64
N GLY A 284 2.39 -8.06 14.88
CA GLY A 284 2.66 -7.86 13.47
C GLY A 284 4.05 -7.27 13.20
N ARG A 285 4.48 -6.35 14.05
CA ARG A 285 5.83 -5.74 14.02
C ARG A 285 6.38 -5.59 15.43
N GLU A 286 7.70 -5.57 15.50
CA GLU A 286 8.50 -5.32 16.70
C GLU A 286 8.46 -3.84 17.12
N GLU A 287 8.81 -3.57 18.39
CA GLU A 287 8.75 -2.24 19.01
C GLU A 287 9.57 -1.18 18.26
N LYS A 288 10.70 -1.55 17.66
CA LYS A 288 11.54 -0.61 16.88
C LYS A 288 10.80 -0.04 15.66
N LYS A 289 9.80 -0.77 15.14
CA LYS A 289 8.90 -0.34 14.06
C LYS A 289 7.55 0.19 14.59
N GLY A 290 7.48 0.52 15.87
CA GLY A 290 6.25 0.93 16.54
C GLY A 290 5.62 2.20 15.96
N PHE A 291 6.43 3.08 15.38
CA PHE A 291 5.98 4.29 14.69
C PHE A 291 5.02 3.99 13.52
N LEU A 292 5.11 2.80 12.91
CA LEU A 292 4.19 2.40 11.84
C LEU A 292 2.75 2.15 12.34
N TYR A 293 2.55 1.96 13.65
CA TYR A 293 1.21 1.89 14.26
C TYR A 293 0.68 3.28 14.66
N GLU A 294 1.54 4.30 14.66
CA GLU A 294 1.14 5.69 14.90
C GLU A 294 0.75 6.41 13.61
N GLU A 295 1.04 5.78 12.45
CA GLU A 295 0.54 6.18 11.14
C GLU A 295 -1.00 6.35 11.19
N PRO A 296 -1.54 7.32 10.44
CA PRO A 296 -2.86 7.89 10.70
C PRO A 296 -4.07 6.97 10.40
N VAL A 297 -3.83 5.69 10.09
CA VAL A 297 -4.88 4.69 9.79
C VAL A 297 -5.86 4.54 10.95
N ALA A 298 -5.39 4.62 12.21
CA ALA A 298 -6.26 4.57 13.39
C ALA A 298 -5.74 5.33 14.62
N TYR A 299 -4.90 6.36 14.45
CA TYR A 299 -4.33 7.09 15.58
C TYR A 299 -5.42 7.70 16.48
N LYS A 300 -5.43 7.26 17.75
CA LYS A 300 -6.25 7.84 18.83
C LYS A 300 -5.31 8.62 19.76
N PRO A 301 -5.34 9.97 19.74
CA PRO A 301 -4.42 10.75 20.56
C PRO A 301 -4.56 10.39 22.04
N LYS A 302 -3.42 10.29 22.74
CA LYS A 302 -3.41 10.43 24.20
C LYS A 302 -4.01 11.80 24.50
N LYS A 303 -5.12 11.83 25.26
CA LYS A 303 -5.66 13.10 25.78
C LYS A 303 -4.54 13.78 26.55
N ILE A 304 -3.97 14.84 25.98
CA ILE A 304 -3.21 15.82 26.74
C ILE A 304 -4.28 16.59 27.52
N ILE A 305 -4.36 16.31 28.82
CA ILE A 305 -5.20 17.03 29.78
C ILE A 305 -4.46 18.30 30.16
#